data_AF-A0A7C0UJ31-F1
#
_entry.id   AF-A0A7C0UJ31-F1
#
_cell.length_a   1.000
_cell.length_b   1.000
_cell.length_c   1.000
_cell.angle_alpha   90.00
_cell.angle_beta   90.00
_cell.angle_gamma   90.00
#
_symmetry.space_group_name_H-M   'P 1'
#
loop_
_entity.id
_entity.type
_entity.pdbx_description
1 polymer ?
#
loop_
_entity_poly.entity_id
_entity_poly.type
_entity_poly.pdbx_seq_one_letter_code
_entity_poly.pdbx_strand_id
1 'polypeptide(L)' 'MVLGLLLSGRISMGKAAELLGLRIDDFWLLLYKLGVKYSILDEEEVEEELNEYEKVFKSST' A
#
# COMPACT_ATOMS: atom_id res chain seq x y z
N MET A 1 12.59 -6.47 -8.73
CA MET A 1 12.26 -5.08 -9.11
C MET A 1 11.05 -4.55 -8.36
N VAL A 2 9.91 -5.28 -8.31
CA VAL A 2 8.68 -4.85 -7.59
C VAL A 2 8.89 -4.47 -6.12
N LEU A 3 9.57 -5.32 -5.33
CA LEU A 3 9.84 -5.02 -3.91
C LEU A 3 10.63 -3.73 -3.70
N GLY A 4 11.56 -3.39 -4.60
CA GLY A 4 12.31 -2.14 -4.52
C GLY A 4 11.45 -0.92 -4.84
N LEU A 5 10.46 -1.05 -5.72
CA LEU A 5 9.49 0.01 -6.00
C LEU A 5 8.56 0.24 -4.80
N LEU A 6 8.11 -0.84 -4.16
CA LEU A 6 7.32 -0.77 -2.93
C LEU A 6 8.11 -0.09 -1.81
N LEU A 7 9.32 -0.56 -1.54
CA LEU A 7 10.17 -0.03 -0.46
C LEU A 7 10.70 1.39 -0.72
N SER A 8 10.53 1.91 -1.93
CA SER A 8 10.83 3.31 -2.27
C SER A 8 9.59 4.20 -2.33
N GLY A 9 8.42 3.69 -1.90
CA GLY A 9 7.16 4.43 -1.90
C GLY A 9 6.61 4.73 -3.31
N ARG A 10 7.15 4.11 -4.36
CA ARG A 10 6.73 4.40 -5.75
C ARG A 10 5.47 3.69 -6.17
N ILE A 11 5.10 2.62 -5.46
CA ILE A 11 3.87 1.85 -5.67
C ILE A 11 3.33 1.44 -4.31
N SER A 12 2.00 1.40 -4.19
CA SER A 12 1.34 0.94 -2.97
C SER A 12 1.49 -0.57 -2.78
N MET A 13 1.19 -1.04 -1.56
CA MET A 13 1.20 -2.46 -1.23
C MET A 13 0.20 -3.27 -2.08
N GLY A 14 -0.97 -2.71 -2.36
CA GLY A 14 -1.96 -3.32 -3.26
C GLY A 14 -1.43 -3.47 -4.69
N LYS A 15 -0.77 -2.44 -5.22
CA LYS A 15 -0.19 -2.50 -6.57
C LYS A 15 0.98 -3.48 -6.66
N ALA A 16 1.80 -3.55 -5.62
CA ALA A 16 2.87 -4.55 -5.53
C ALA A 16 2.31 -5.98 -5.49
N ALA A 17 1.24 -6.24 -4.75
CA ALA A 17 0.57 -7.54 -4.70
C ALA A 17 0.00 -7.93 -6.08
N GLU A 18 -0.68 -6.99 -6.76
CA GLU A 18 -1.20 -7.18 -8.12
C GLU A 18 -0.09 -7.55 -9.11
N LEU A 19 1.02 -6.80 -9.11
CA LEU A 19 2.17 -7.04 -10.01
C LEU A 19 2.87 -8.38 -9.74
N LEU A 20 2.78 -8.89 -8.52
CA LEU A 20 3.31 -10.20 -8.14
C LEU A 20 2.30 -11.33 -8.34
N GLY A 21 1.06 -11.03 -8.75
CA GLY A 21 -0.01 -12.01 -8.86
C GLY A 21 -0.39 -12.64 -7.52
N LEU A 22 -0.18 -11.92 -6.43
CA LEU A 22 -0.47 -12.37 -5.07
C LEU A 22 -1.72 -11.67 -4.55
N ARG A 23 -2.44 -12.36 -3.66
CA ARG A 23 -3.39 -11.65 -2.80
C ARG A 23 -2.63 -10.75 -1.84
N ILE A 24 -3.27 -9.66 -1.41
CA ILE A 24 -2.65 -8.67 -0.53
C ILE A 24 -2.23 -9.27 0.82
N ASP A 25 -3.01 -10.23 1.35
CA ASP A 25 -2.72 -10.93 2.60
C ASP A 25 -1.57 -11.94 2.47
N ASP A 26 -1.49 -12.66 1.34
CA ASP A 26 -0.35 -13.53 1.04
C ASP A 26 0.94 -12.72 0.87
N PHE A 27 0.85 -11.56 0.22
CA PHE A 27 1.97 -10.66 0.04
C PHE A 27 2.43 -10.05 1.38
N TRP A 28 1.51 -9.68 2.25
CA TRP A 28 1.83 -9.22 3.61
C TRP A 28 2.54 -10.30 4.43
N LEU A 29 2.06 -11.55 4.39
CA LEU A 29 2.70 -12.67 5.06
C LEU A 29 4.11 -12.94 4.50
N LEU A 30 4.30 -12.78 3.19
CA LEU A 30 5.62 -12.90 2.55
C LEU A 30 6.60 -11.85 3.08
N LEU A 31 6.19 -10.58 3.15
CA LEU A 31 7.03 -9.51 3.71
C LEU A 31 7.41 -9.79 5.17
N TYR A 32 6.46 -10.25 5.98
CA TYR A 32 6.71 -10.66 7.36
C TYR A 32 7.75 -11.79 7.45
N LYS A 33 7.60 -12.85 6.64
CA LYS A 33 8.55 -13.98 6.59
C LYS A 33 9.94 -13.57 6.12
N LEU A 34 10.03 -12.56 5.27
CA LEU A 34 11.30 -11.99 4.80
C LEU A 34 11.92 -10.99 5.80
N GLY A 35 11.26 -10.76 6.95
CA GLY A 35 11.72 -9.80 7.96
C GLY A 35 11.59 -8.33 7.54
N VAL A 36 10.84 -8.07 6.48
CA VAL A 36 10.58 -6.71 5.99
C VAL A 36 9.49 -6.10 6.85
N LYS A 37 9.89 -5.23 7.78
CA LYS A 37 8.96 -4.40 8.55
C LYS A 37 8.45 -3.27 7.66
N TYR A 38 7.48 -3.57 6.80
CA TYR A 38 6.75 -2.54 6.08
C TYR A 38 5.68 -1.98 7.01
N SER A 39 5.85 -0.73 7.47
CA SER A 39 4.74 0.00 8.08
C SER A 39 3.79 0.34 6.93
N ILE A 40 2.61 -0.29 6.90
CA ILE A 40 1.56 0.01 5.91
C ILE A 40 1.07 1.46 6.06
N LEU A 41 1.44 2.11 7.16
CA LEU A 41 1.05 3.44 7.54
C LEU A 41 2.35 4.20 7.82
N ASP A 42 3.06 4.61 6.77
CA ASP A 42 3.81 5.86 6.88
C ASP A 42 2.74 6.96 6.82
N GLU A 43 2.77 7.93 7.74
CA GLU A 43 1.69 8.91 7.95
C GLU A 43 1.20 9.58 6.65
N GLU A 44 2.08 9.72 5.64
CA GLU A 44 1.74 10.26 4.31
C GLU A 44 0.71 9.43 3.54
N GLU A 45 0.80 8.09 3.53
CA GLU A 45 -0.12 7.24 2.74
C GLU A 45 -1.53 7.23 3.37
N VAL A 46 -1.61 7.37 4.70
CA VAL A 46 -2.87 7.57 5.43
C VAL A 46 -3.51 8.91 5.08
N GLU A 47 -2.70 9.96 5.00
CA GLU A 47 -3.18 11.30 4.71
C GLU A 47 -3.67 11.41 3.26
N GLU A 48 -3.01 10.75 2.31
CA GLU A 48 -3.48 10.62 0.93
C GLU A 48 -4.80 9.85 0.83
N GLU A 49 -4.91 8.68 1.50
CA GLU A 49 -6.17 7.91 1.49
C GLU A 49 -7.33 8.69 2.14
N LEU A 50 -7.09 9.35 3.28
CA LEU A 50 -8.11 10.17 3.95
C LEU A 50 -8.56 11.35 3.07
N ASN A 51 -7.63 11.99 2.35
CA ASN A 51 -7.94 13.10 1.46
C ASN A 51 -8.76 12.64 0.25
N GLU A 52 -8.45 11.48 -0.33
CA GLU A 52 -9.28 10.88 -1.39
C GLU A 52 -10.68 10.50 -0.90
N TYR A 53 -10.80 9.93 0.32
CA TYR A 53 -12.10 9.69 0.95
C TYR A 53 -12.90 10.99 1.17
N GLU A 54 -12.24 12.07 1.61
CA GLU A 54 -12.89 13.36 1.84
C GLU A 54 -13.45 13.97 0.55
N LYS A 55 -12.75 13.85 -0.58
CA LYS A 55 -13.21 14.32 -1.89
C LYS A 55 -14.48 13.60 -2.37
N VAL A 56 -14.55 12.28 -2.17
CA VAL A 56 -15.71 11.47 -2.54
C VAL A 56 -16.94 11.85 -1.71
N PHE A 57 -16.76 12.11 -0.41
CA PHE A 57 -17.87 12.48 0.47
C PHE A 57 -18.31 13.94 0.32
N LYS A 58 -17.40 14.89 0.07
CA LYS A 58 -17.76 16.31 -0.16
C LYS A 58 -18.47 16.57 -1.49
N SER A 59 -18.29 15.71 -2.49
CA SER A 59 -19.00 15.82 -3.78
C SER A 59 -20.43 15.24 -3.75
N SER A 60 -20.84 14.69 -2.61
CA SER A 60 -22.15 14.07 -2.40
C SER A 60 -23.10 14.91 -1.50
N THR A 61 -22.79 16.19 -1.23
CA THR A 61 -23.64 17.14 -0.49
C THR A 61 -23.84 18.44 -1.27
#